data_AF-A0A7L4PPN8-F1
#
_entry.id   AF-A0A7L4PPN8-F1
#
_cell.length_a   1.000
_cell.length_b   1.000
_cell.length_c   1.000
_cell.angle_alpha   90.00
_cell.angle_beta   90.00
_cell.angle_gamma   90.00
#
_symmetry.space_group_name_H-M   'P 1'
#
loop_
_entity.id
_entity.type
_entity.pdbx_description
1 polymer ?
#
loop_
_entity_poly.entity_id
_entity_poly.type
_entity_poly.pdbx_seq_one_letter_code
_entity_poly.pdbx_strand_id
1 'polypeptide(L)'
;DTLYYPLKRLVASLYLDESVVDRIEIDIRNNILKNEYYASKVKDRIVVFPYCLRSIECKAQVSPELGVNCIKCGKCKIGDFKKVCDENSIKVFIAPGGSFVKRVLKKHPKSSVLLVACHVELNEMMRILSSKRIPEYGVLLDKTGCIETNVDMELVKEILFEVR
;
A
#
# COMPACT_ATOMS: atom_id res chain seq x y z
N ASP A 1 10.01 -4.27 -15.46
CA ASP A 1 8.66 -4.44 -16.05
C ASP A 1 8.62 -5.35 -17.27
N THR A 2 9.53 -5.22 -18.25
CA THR A 2 9.50 -6.05 -19.48
C THR A 2 9.60 -7.56 -19.23
N LEU A 3 10.31 -7.98 -18.17
CA LEU A 3 10.48 -9.39 -17.81
C LEU A 3 9.38 -9.96 -16.90
N TYR A 4 8.46 -9.12 -16.39
CA TYR A 4 7.46 -9.53 -15.41
C TYR A 4 6.57 -10.68 -15.90
N TYR A 5 5.93 -10.51 -17.06
CA TYR A 5 5.06 -11.54 -17.63
C TYR A 5 5.82 -12.78 -18.14
N PRO A 6 6.96 -12.64 -18.85
CA PRO A 6 7.79 -13.79 -19.20
C PRO A 6 8.21 -14.62 -17.98
N LEU A 7 8.63 -13.98 -16.88
CA LEU A 7 9.09 -14.66 -15.68
C LEU A 7 7.94 -15.38 -14.97
N LYS A 8 6.77 -14.75 -14.86
CA LYS A 8 5.56 -15.41 -14.34
C LYS A 8 5.18 -16.65 -15.14
N ARG A 9 5.19 -16.56 -16.48
CA ARG A 9 4.90 -17.71 -17.36
C ARG A 9 5.92 -18.85 -17.17
N LEU A 10 7.19 -18.52 -16.99
CA LEU A 10 8.22 -19.51 -16.71
C LEU A 10 7.98 -20.20 -15.35
N VAL A 11 7.74 -19.43 -14.29
CA VAL A 11 7.47 -19.95 -12.94
C VAL A 11 6.22 -20.84 -12.94
N ALA A 12 5.15 -20.42 -13.62
CA ALA A 12 3.94 -21.23 -13.81
C ALA A 12 4.23 -22.55 -14.57
N SER A 13 5.09 -22.51 -15.61
CA SER A 13 5.48 -23.72 -16.36
C SER A 13 6.27 -24.74 -15.52
N LEU A 14 6.88 -24.29 -14.42
CA LEU A 14 7.55 -25.12 -13.43
C LEU A 14 6.61 -25.58 -12.30
N TYR A 15 5.30 -25.36 -12.43
CA TYR A 15 4.28 -25.67 -11.41
C TYR A 15 4.50 -24.93 -10.08
N LEU A 16 5.15 -23.77 -10.13
CA LEU A 16 5.36 -22.89 -8.97
C LEU A 16 4.30 -21.79 -8.94
N ASP A 17 4.05 -21.27 -7.74
CA ASP A 17 3.13 -20.15 -7.51
C ASP A 17 3.69 -18.85 -8.12
N GLU A 18 2.98 -18.28 -9.09
CA GLU A 18 3.33 -17.03 -9.76
C GLU A 18 3.49 -15.84 -8.80
N SER A 19 2.85 -15.89 -7.63
CA SER A 19 2.98 -14.85 -6.60
C SER A 19 4.40 -14.75 -6.02
N VAL A 20 5.24 -15.76 -6.21
CA VAL A 20 6.68 -15.70 -5.88
C VAL A 20 7.38 -14.60 -6.66
N VAL A 21 7.08 -14.47 -7.95
CA VAL A 21 7.62 -13.40 -8.79
C VAL A 21 7.20 -12.04 -8.25
N ASP A 22 5.93 -11.95 -7.84
CA ASP A 22 5.41 -10.69 -7.32
C ASP A 22 6.14 -10.25 -6.05
N ARG A 23 6.28 -11.16 -5.08
CA ARG A 23 6.95 -10.89 -3.80
C ARG A 23 8.40 -10.47 -4.01
N ILE A 24 9.14 -11.19 -4.86
CA ILE A 24 10.53 -10.86 -5.18
C ILE A 24 10.63 -9.47 -5.82
N GLU A 25 9.76 -9.12 -6.78
CA GLU A 25 9.77 -7.78 -7.38
C GLU A 25 9.48 -6.67 -6.35
N ILE A 26 8.54 -6.90 -5.43
CA ILE A 26 8.22 -5.96 -4.34
C ILE A 26 9.43 -5.76 -3.44
N ASP A 27 10.08 -6.85 -3.01
CA ASP A 27 11.25 -6.80 -2.14
C ASP A 27 12.43 -6.08 -2.81
N ILE A 28 12.67 -6.35 -4.09
CA ILE A 28 13.70 -5.65 -4.87
C ILE A 28 13.42 -4.14 -4.92
N ARG A 29 12.18 -3.74 -5.23
CA ARG A 29 11.80 -2.32 -5.28
C ARG A 29 11.93 -1.65 -3.91
N ASN A 30 11.44 -2.30 -2.86
CA ASN A 30 11.55 -1.83 -1.49
C ASN A 30 13.01 -1.58 -1.11
N ASN A 31 13.92 -2.48 -1.48
CA ASN A 31 15.35 -2.33 -1.19
C ASN A 31 16.00 -1.19 -2.01
N ILE A 32 15.65 -1.05 -3.29
CA ILE A 32 16.18 0.01 -4.16
C ILE A 32 15.71 1.39 -3.69
N LEU A 33 14.42 1.53 -3.39
CA LEU A 33 13.79 2.82 -3.09
C LEU A 33 13.79 3.16 -1.59
N LYS A 34 14.26 2.26 -0.73
CA LYS A 34 14.32 2.41 0.73
C LYS A 34 14.83 3.79 1.14
N ASN A 35 16.01 4.15 0.65
CA ASN A 35 16.68 5.39 1.05
C ASN A 35 15.92 6.63 0.58
N GLU A 36 15.34 6.60 -0.63
CA GLU A 36 14.53 7.72 -1.16
C GLU A 36 13.21 7.87 -0.41
N TYR A 37 12.57 6.76 -0.03
CA TYR A 37 11.39 6.77 0.81
C TYR A 37 11.68 7.41 2.17
N TYR A 38 12.74 6.97 2.86
CA TYR A 38 13.10 7.46 4.19
C TYR A 38 13.69 8.88 4.20
N ALA A 39 14.24 9.35 3.08
CA ALA A 39 14.69 10.75 2.96
C ALA A 39 13.57 11.79 3.13
N SER A 40 12.30 11.37 2.97
CA SER A 40 11.15 12.22 3.26
C SER A 40 10.89 12.37 4.76
N LYS A 41 10.44 13.56 5.18
CA LYS A 41 9.94 13.78 6.54
C LYS A 41 8.68 12.94 6.73
N VAL A 42 8.51 12.37 7.93
CA VAL A 42 7.34 11.54 8.28
C VAL A 42 6.00 12.23 7.95
N LYS A 43 5.86 13.53 8.25
CA LYS A 43 4.65 14.31 7.94
C LYS A 43 4.34 14.47 6.45
N ASP A 44 5.34 14.31 5.59
CA ASP A 44 5.22 14.40 4.14
C ASP A 44 4.96 13.01 3.50
N ARG A 45 4.88 11.96 4.32
CA ARG A 45 4.52 10.60 3.89
C ARG A 45 3.01 10.46 3.77
N ILE A 46 2.60 9.59 2.86
CA ILE A 46 1.20 9.18 2.66
C ILE A 46 1.12 7.68 2.88
N VAL A 47 0.09 7.24 3.61
CA VAL A 47 -0.22 5.81 3.75
C VAL A 47 -1.47 5.49 2.95
N VAL A 48 -1.42 4.43 2.14
CA VAL A 48 -2.55 3.94 1.36
C VAL A 48 -2.88 2.52 1.78
N PHE A 49 -4.03 2.34 2.41
CA PHE A 49 -4.58 1.04 2.75
C PHE A 49 -5.56 0.53 1.67
N PRO A 50 -5.70 -0.80 1.53
CA PRO A 50 -6.63 -1.38 0.57
C PRO A 50 -8.04 -1.43 1.15
N TYR A 51 -9.05 -1.42 0.29
CA TYR A 51 -10.46 -1.52 0.70
C TYR A 51 -10.77 -2.79 1.48
N CYS A 52 -10.17 -3.92 1.08
CA CYS A 52 -10.45 -5.24 1.63
C CYS A 52 -10.01 -5.44 3.09
N LEU A 53 -9.18 -4.54 3.62
CA LEU A 53 -8.75 -4.53 5.03
C LEU A 53 -9.84 -3.99 5.97
N ARG A 54 -10.90 -3.40 5.41
CA ARG A 54 -12.08 -2.99 6.17
C ARG A 54 -12.87 -4.22 6.62
N SER A 55 -13.47 -4.12 7.80
CA SER A 55 -14.55 -5.04 8.17
C SER A 55 -15.78 -4.80 7.30
N ILE A 56 -16.53 -5.88 7.05
CA ILE A 56 -17.84 -5.82 6.39
C ILE A 56 -18.84 -4.96 7.17
N GLU A 57 -18.67 -4.82 8.49
CA GLU A 57 -19.52 -3.97 9.34
C GLU A 57 -19.13 -2.48 9.31
N CYS A 58 -18.11 -2.11 8.53
CA CYS A 58 -17.60 -0.75 8.48
C CYS A 58 -18.57 0.18 7.73
N LYS A 59 -19.25 1.06 8.48
CA LYS A 59 -20.23 2.04 7.98
C LYS A 59 -19.62 3.26 7.27
N ALA A 60 -18.30 3.30 7.06
CA ALA A 60 -17.63 4.41 6.40
C ALA A 60 -18.10 4.54 4.94
N GLN A 61 -18.50 5.76 4.56
CA GLN A 61 -18.94 6.06 3.20
C GLN A 61 -17.76 6.16 2.23
N VAL A 62 -18.00 5.81 0.98
CA VAL A 62 -17.01 5.93 -0.09
C VAL A 62 -17.34 7.18 -0.90
N SER A 63 -16.38 8.10 -1.01
CA SER A 63 -16.49 9.24 -1.90
C SER A 63 -15.49 9.13 -3.05
N PRO A 64 -15.83 9.61 -4.26
CA PRO A 64 -14.88 9.66 -5.37
C PRO A 64 -13.62 10.49 -5.05
N GLU A 65 -13.76 11.51 -4.20
CA GLU A 65 -12.70 12.47 -3.92
C GLU A 65 -11.75 12.05 -2.81
N LEU A 66 -12.28 11.43 -1.74
CA LEU A 66 -11.52 11.08 -0.53
C LEU A 66 -11.29 9.58 -0.37
N GLY A 67 -11.92 8.74 -1.20
CA GLY A 67 -11.88 7.29 -1.05
C GLY A 67 -12.83 6.88 0.06
N VAL A 68 -12.46 5.90 0.88
CA VAL A 68 -13.26 5.58 2.07
C VAL A 68 -13.02 6.63 3.15
N ASN A 69 -14.09 7.35 3.54
CA ASN A 69 -14.04 8.34 4.61
C ASN A 69 -14.08 7.64 5.98
N CYS A 70 -12.91 7.24 6.47
CA CYS A 70 -12.77 6.51 7.73
C CYS A 70 -13.25 7.35 8.93
N ILE A 71 -14.35 6.91 9.55
CA ILE A 71 -14.91 7.50 10.77
C ILE A 71 -14.33 6.89 12.06
N LYS A 72 -13.24 6.12 11.97
CA LYS A 72 -12.58 5.45 13.11
C LYS A 72 -13.55 4.61 13.95
N CYS A 73 -14.44 3.85 13.30
CA CYS A 73 -15.53 3.12 13.96
C CYS A 73 -15.09 1.94 14.87
N GLY A 74 -13.80 1.64 14.98
CA GLY A 74 -13.27 0.54 15.79
C GLY A 74 -13.51 -0.87 15.23
N LYS A 75 -14.06 -1.00 14.02
CA LYS A 75 -14.38 -2.30 13.40
C LYS A 75 -13.23 -2.94 12.63
N CYS A 76 -12.15 -2.21 12.37
CA CYS A 76 -10.98 -2.74 11.69
C CYS A 76 -9.72 -2.01 12.18
N LYS A 77 -8.56 -2.62 11.94
CA LYS A 77 -7.26 -2.12 12.40
C LYS A 77 -6.92 -0.72 11.85
N ILE A 78 -7.46 -0.34 10.68
CA ILE A 78 -7.17 0.95 10.04
C ILE A 78 -7.59 2.13 10.92
N GLY A 79 -8.68 1.99 11.68
CA GLY A 79 -9.23 3.08 12.49
C GLY A 79 -8.25 3.58 13.56
N ASP A 80 -7.60 2.66 14.25
CA ASP A 80 -6.64 3.00 15.30
C ASP A 80 -5.32 3.50 14.71
N PHE A 81 -4.84 2.87 13.62
CA PHE A 81 -3.67 3.36 12.90
C PHE A 81 -3.87 4.78 12.37
N LYS A 82 -5.06 5.10 11.84
CA LYS A 82 -5.38 6.44 11.38
C LYS A 82 -5.34 7.49 12.51
N LYS A 83 -5.70 7.13 13.75
CA LYS A 83 -5.57 8.07 14.89
C LYS A 83 -4.11 8.49 15.09
N VAL A 84 -3.20 7.51 15.11
CA VAL A 84 -1.75 7.73 15.24
C VAL A 84 -1.22 8.61 14.10
N CYS A 85 -1.64 8.35 12.87
CA CYS A 85 -1.26 9.18 11.72
C CYS A 85 -1.78 10.62 11.82
N ASP A 86 -3.04 10.80 12.26
CA ASP A 86 -3.64 12.14 12.38
C ASP A 86 -2.89 13.00 13.42
N GLU A 87 -2.46 12.40 14.53
CA GLU A 87 -1.62 13.06 15.56
C GLU A 87 -0.26 13.52 15.01
N ASN A 88 0.26 12.82 14.00
CA ASN A 88 1.54 13.12 13.34
C ASN A 88 1.37 13.91 12.02
N SER A 89 0.15 14.40 11.72
CA SER A 89 -0.18 15.08 10.46
C SER A 89 0.12 14.28 9.19
N ILE A 90 0.09 12.93 9.29
CA ILE A 90 0.32 12.01 8.17
C ILE A 90 -1.00 11.74 7.47
N LYS A 91 -1.02 11.86 6.14
CA LYS A 91 -2.24 11.58 5.35
C LYS A 91 -2.43 10.09 5.18
N VAL A 92 -3.63 9.62 5.51
CA VAL A 92 -4.05 8.22 5.30
C VAL A 92 -5.21 8.18 4.32
N PHE A 93 -5.07 7.37 3.28
CA PHE A 93 -6.12 7.07 2.32
C PHE A 93 -6.47 5.58 2.37
N ILE A 94 -7.76 5.29 2.20
CA ILE A 94 -8.24 3.91 2.03
C ILE A 94 -8.81 3.83 0.62
N ALA A 95 -8.15 3.08 -0.24
CA ALA A 95 -8.44 3.06 -1.66
C ALA A 95 -9.53 2.02 -1.99
N PRO A 96 -10.70 2.42 -2.54
CA PRO A 96 -11.69 1.47 -3.06
C PRO A 96 -11.21 0.70 -4.29
N GLY A 97 -10.13 1.13 -4.92
CA GLY A 97 -9.47 0.43 -6.02
C GLY A 97 -8.29 1.22 -6.57
N GLY A 98 -7.51 0.60 -7.45
CA GLY A 98 -6.26 1.19 -7.99
C GLY A 98 -6.46 2.52 -8.73
N SER A 99 -7.62 2.74 -9.36
CA SER A 99 -7.93 4.01 -10.04
C SER A 99 -7.95 5.20 -9.07
N PHE A 100 -8.42 4.99 -7.84
CA PHE A 100 -8.41 6.01 -6.80
C PHE A 100 -6.98 6.37 -6.39
N VAL A 101 -6.12 5.35 -6.20
CA VAL A 101 -4.71 5.54 -5.88
C VAL A 101 -4.03 6.42 -6.93
N LYS A 102 -4.24 6.14 -8.22
CA LYS A 102 -3.70 6.94 -9.34
C LYS A 102 -4.11 8.42 -9.24
N ARG A 103 -5.33 8.73 -8.79
CA ARG A 103 -5.81 10.11 -8.59
C ARG A 103 -5.18 10.79 -7.37
N VAL A 104 -5.10 10.10 -6.24
CA VAL A 104 -4.46 10.61 -5.01
C VAL A 104 -3.02 11.01 -5.31
N LEU A 105 -2.28 10.15 -6.02
CA LEU A 105 -0.88 10.39 -6.36
C LEU A 105 -0.70 11.57 -7.32
N LYS A 106 -1.64 11.81 -8.24
CA LYS A 106 -1.62 12.99 -9.10
C LYS A 106 -1.77 14.29 -8.31
N LYS A 107 -2.53 14.28 -7.21
CA LYS A 107 -2.72 15.45 -6.32
C LYS A 107 -1.55 15.65 -5.35
N HIS A 108 -0.71 14.63 -5.15
CA HIS A 108 0.34 14.63 -4.13
C HIS A 108 1.73 14.20 -4.68
N PRO A 109 2.24 14.86 -5.74
CA PRO A 109 3.41 14.38 -6.50
C PRO A 109 4.75 14.44 -5.75
N LYS A 110 4.83 15.18 -4.63
CA LYS A 110 6.06 15.35 -3.83
C LYS A 110 6.10 14.48 -2.57
N SER A 111 5.19 13.53 -2.43
CA SER A 111 5.04 12.72 -1.21
C SER A 111 5.74 11.38 -1.36
N SER A 112 6.31 10.85 -0.29
CA SER A 112 6.70 9.43 -0.25
C SER A 112 5.52 8.58 0.20
N VAL A 113 5.34 7.42 -0.40
CA VAL A 113 4.09 6.66 -0.27
C VAL A 113 4.35 5.27 0.32
N LEU A 114 3.71 4.98 1.45
CA LEU A 114 3.60 3.65 2.01
C LEU A 114 2.34 2.98 1.46
N LEU A 115 2.52 1.96 0.64
CA LEU A 115 1.44 1.18 0.04
C LEU A 115 1.24 -0.11 0.83
N VAL A 116 -0.02 -0.40 1.20
CA VAL A 116 -0.40 -1.68 1.79
C VAL A 116 -1.38 -2.36 0.86
N ALA A 117 -1.05 -3.55 0.35
CA ALA A 117 -1.93 -4.28 -0.58
C ALA A 117 -1.52 -5.75 -0.74
N CYS A 118 -2.31 -6.52 -1.48
CA CYS A 118 -1.89 -7.84 -1.95
C CYS A 118 -0.80 -7.71 -3.02
N HIS A 119 -0.08 -8.79 -3.29
CA HIS A 119 1.07 -8.80 -4.19
C HIS A 119 0.74 -8.29 -5.62
N VAL A 120 -0.44 -8.58 -6.15
CA VAL A 120 -0.88 -8.10 -7.48
C VAL A 120 -1.07 -6.58 -7.51
N GLU A 121 -1.89 -6.06 -6.59
CA GLU A 121 -2.19 -4.63 -6.52
C GLU A 121 -0.93 -3.83 -6.16
N LEU A 122 -0.10 -4.35 -5.25
CA LEU A 122 1.13 -3.70 -4.83
C LEU A 122 2.09 -3.54 -6.01
N ASN A 123 2.33 -4.60 -6.79
CA ASN A 123 3.16 -4.51 -8.00
C ASN A 123 2.58 -3.60 -9.08
N GLU A 124 1.27 -3.58 -9.30
CA GLU A 124 0.67 -2.62 -10.23
C GLU A 124 0.94 -1.18 -9.77
N MET A 125 0.68 -0.89 -8.50
CA MET A 125 0.82 0.47 -7.97
C MET A 125 2.29 0.90 -7.95
N MET A 126 3.20 0.09 -7.40
CA MET A 126 4.63 0.42 -7.36
C MET A 126 5.19 0.70 -8.76
N ARG A 127 4.81 -0.07 -9.79
CA ARG A 127 5.18 0.25 -11.19
C ARG A 127 4.75 1.64 -11.62
N ILE A 128 3.52 2.03 -11.27
CA ILE A 128 2.99 3.35 -11.59
C ILE A 128 3.72 4.46 -10.81
N LEU A 129 4.05 4.26 -9.54
CA LEU A 129 4.79 5.24 -8.72
C LEU A 129 6.23 5.39 -9.21
N SER A 130 6.92 4.27 -9.42
CA SER A 130 8.26 4.21 -10.01
C SER A 130 8.32 4.99 -11.34
N SER A 131 7.35 4.81 -12.25
CA SER A 131 7.31 5.55 -13.53
C SER A 131 7.18 7.07 -13.38
N LYS A 132 6.67 7.53 -12.23
CA LYS A 132 6.48 8.94 -11.88
C LYS A 132 7.57 9.48 -10.94
N ARG A 133 8.57 8.66 -10.59
CA ARG A 133 9.64 8.99 -9.63
C ARG A 133 9.09 9.45 -8.28
N ILE A 134 8.01 8.81 -7.83
CA ILE A 134 7.42 9.05 -6.50
C ILE A 134 8.00 7.98 -5.59
N PRO A 135 8.80 8.29 -4.56
CA PRO A 135 9.39 7.26 -3.70
C PRO A 135 8.32 6.46 -2.97
N GLU A 136 8.41 5.13 -3.06
CA GLU A 136 7.45 4.22 -2.45
C GLU A 136 8.08 3.12 -1.60
N TYR A 137 7.28 2.62 -0.66
CA TYR A 137 7.56 1.40 0.09
C TYR A 137 6.29 0.57 0.16
N GLY A 138 6.40 -0.73 -0.09
CA GLY A 138 5.27 -1.66 -0.10
C GLY A 138 5.28 -2.60 1.09
N VAL A 139 4.14 -2.75 1.76
CA VAL A 139 3.91 -3.76 2.79
C VAL A 139 2.82 -4.72 2.31
N LEU A 140 3.16 -6.01 2.31
CA LEU A 140 2.23 -7.07 1.91
C LEU A 140 1.20 -7.33 3.02
N LEU A 141 -0.02 -7.64 2.60
CA LEU A 141 -1.02 -8.24 3.47
C LEU A 141 -0.55 -9.62 3.94
N ASP A 142 -0.76 -9.95 5.22
CA ASP A 142 -0.46 -11.28 5.78
C ASP A 142 -1.52 -12.31 5.38
N LYS A 143 -2.77 -11.87 5.24
CA LYS A 143 -3.91 -12.63 4.75
C LYS A 143 -4.49 -11.89 3.56
N THR A 144 -4.31 -12.47 2.37
CA THR A 144 -4.86 -11.95 1.11
C THR A 144 -6.28 -12.45 0.87
N GLY A 145 -7.04 -11.68 0.09
CA GLY A 145 -8.45 -11.94 -0.22
C GLY A 145 -9.18 -10.65 -0.59
N CYS A 146 -10.47 -10.75 -0.90
CA CYS A 146 -11.29 -9.59 -1.25
C CYS A 146 -12.08 -9.02 -0.05
N ILE A 147 -12.13 -9.74 1.07
CA ILE A 147 -12.94 -9.41 2.24
C ILE A 147 -12.15 -9.74 3.51
N GLU A 148 -12.12 -8.82 4.46
CA GLU A 148 -11.50 -8.97 5.79
C GLU A 148 -10.11 -9.61 5.70
N THR A 149 -9.29 -8.98 4.85
CA THR A 149 -7.85 -9.22 4.81
C THR A 149 -7.19 -8.71 6.06
N ASN A 150 -5.91 -9.04 6.22
CA ASN A 150 -5.18 -8.63 7.39
C ASN A 150 -3.75 -8.20 7.02
N VAL A 151 -3.16 -7.41 7.91
CA VAL A 151 -1.78 -6.93 7.83
C VAL A 151 -1.23 -6.80 9.24
N ASP A 152 0.07 -6.97 9.38
CA ASP A 152 0.81 -6.61 10.58
C ASP A 152 0.91 -5.08 10.68
N MET A 153 0.13 -4.49 11.59
CA MET A 153 0.14 -3.04 11.80
C MET A 153 1.40 -2.53 12.50
N GLU A 154 2.09 -3.37 13.26
CA GLU A 154 3.37 -2.98 13.87
C GLU A 154 4.42 -2.85 12.79
N LEU A 155 4.50 -3.78 11.83
CA LEU A 155 5.36 -3.64 10.65
C LEU A 155 5.02 -2.37 9.85
N VAL A 156 3.74 -2.10 9.59
CA VAL A 156 3.33 -0.86 8.88
C VAL A 156 3.80 0.38 9.65
N LYS A 157 3.74 0.37 10.98
CA LYS A 157 4.18 1.47 11.84
C LYS A 157 5.71 1.60 11.84
N GLU A 158 6.44 0.49 11.97
CA GLU A 158 7.89 0.42 11.91
C GLU A 158 8.42 1.07 10.63
N ILE A 159 7.86 0.65 9.49
CA ILE A 159 8.23 1.20 8.17
C ILE A 159 7.81 2.67 8.04
N LEU A 160 6.63 3.05 8.53
CA LEU A 160 6.15 4.43 8.41
C LEU A 160 7.01 5.42 9.21
N PHE A 161 7.46 5.04 10.39
CA PHE A 161 8.17 5.94 11.31
C PHE A 161 9.69 5.72 11.33
N GLU A 162 10.19 4.69 10.65
CA GLU A 162 11.60 4.27 10.71
C GLU A 162 12.06 3.94 12.15
N VAL A 163 11.18 3.30 12.92
CA VAL A 163 11.55 2.84 14.26
C VAL A 163 12.36 1.56 14.10
N ARG A 164 13.59 1.53 14.63
CA ARG A 164 14.43 0.31 14.68
C ARG A 164 14.34 -0.33 16.05
#